data_AF-A0AA39UQ69-F1
#
_entry.id   AF-A0AA39UQ69-F1
#
_cell.length_a   1.000
_cell.length_b   1.000
_cell.length_c   1.000
_cell.angle_alpha   90.00
_cell.angle_beta   90.00
_cell.angle_gamma   90.00
#
_symmetry.space_group_name_H-M   'P 1'
#
loop_
_entity.id
_entity.type
_entity.pdbx_description
1 polymer ?
#
loop_
_entity_poly.entity_id
_entity_poly.type
_entity_poly.pdbx_seq_one_letter_code
_entity_poly.pdbx_strand_id
1 'polypeptide(L)'
;MPAKTYSLSEHLPLNKTILCFFPQQVGLDCAHVGQVTVETRTKNPTVPELVAYYNAQDDISKAIQRLFVGQNFCLLPQKIILGGKGYKLTGTRKMWNYGKNSLDLRWGGEEVKLFTDKWTFLFAVEEKDT
;
A
#
# COMPACT_ATOMS: atom_id res chain seq x y z
N MET A 1 -14.59 -10.90 -21.75
CA MET A 1 -13.12 -11.04 -21.89
C MET A 1 -12.55 -11.41 -20.52
N PRO A 2 -11.64 -12.38 -20.39
CA PRO A 2 -11.05 -12.71 -19.11
C PRO A 2 -10.22 -11.52 -18.61
N ALA A 3 -10.44 -11.11 -17.36
CA ALA A 3 -9.67 -10.06 -16.71
C ALA A 3 -8.20 -10.50 -16.66
N LYS A 4 -7.33 -9.83 -17.43
CA LYS A 4 -5.88 -10.02 -17.33
C LYS A 4 -5.47 -9.61 -15.93
N THR A 5 -5.13 -10.58 -15.09
CA THR A 5 -4.62 -10.33 -13.75
C THR A 5 -3.17 -9.89 -13.90
N TYR A 6 -2.94 -8.59 -14.05
CA TYR A 6 -1.59 -8.05 -13.93
C TYR A 6 -1.20 -8.14 -12.45
N SER A 7 -0.24 -9.00 -12.14
CA SER A 7 0.44 -8.94 -10.85
C SER A 7 1.20 -7.62 -10.83
N LEU A 8 0.76 -6.68 -9.98
CA LEU A 8 1.56 -5.50 -9.67
C LEU A 8 2.78 -6.00 -8.90
N SER A 9 3.84 -6.30 -9.63
CA SER A 9 5.18 -6.51 -9.10
C SER A 9 5.84 -5.17 -8.73
N GLU A 10 5.06 -4.23 -8.18
CA GLU A 10 5.61 -2.98 -7.69
C GLU A 10 5.93 -3.16 -6.22
N HIS A 11 7.19 -3.47 -5.98
CA HIS A 11 7.78 -3.41 -4.67
C HIS A 11 7.66 -1.98 -4.13
N LEU A 12 6.94 -1.80 -3.03
CA LEU A 12 6.77 -0.51 -2.40
C LEU A 12 8.14 0.01 -1.94
N PRO A 13 8.55 1.24 -2.31
CA PRO A 13 9.80 1.81 -1.83
C PRO A 13 9.64 2.35 -0.40
N LEU A 14 10.71 2.23 0.39
CA LEU A 14 10.77 2.82 1.72
C LEU A 14 10.94 4.35 1.66
N ASN A 15 10.30 5.05 2.59
CA ASN A 15 10.32 6.51 2.76
C ASN A 15 9.88 7.30 1.51
N LYS A 16 9.02 6.71 0.70
CA LYS A 16 8.42 7.34 -0.48
C LYS A 16 6.91 7.17 -0.47
N THR A 17 6.22 8.19 -0.95
CA THR A 17 4.80 8.11 -1.26
C THR A 17 4.67 7.73 -2.72
N ILE A 18 3.87 6.70 -3.01
CA ILE A 18 3.60 6.28 -4.38
C ILE A 18 2.11 6.15 -4.63
N LEU A 19 1.75 6.16 -5.92
CA LEU A 19 0.42 5.81 -6.40
C LEU A 19 0.47 4.37 -6.94
N CYS A 20 -0.31 3.49 -6.32
CA CYS A 20 -0.47 2.11 -6.76
C CYS A 20 -1.68 2.02 -7.69
N PHE A 21 -1.47 1.50 -8.89
CA PHE A 21 -2.53 1.31 -9.89
C PHE A 21 -3.06 -0.12 -9.82
N PHE A 22 -4.28 -0.29 -9.37
CA PHE A 22 -4.97 -1.56 -9.29
C PHE A 22 -5.79 -1.76 -10.57
N PRO A 23 -5.43 -2.70 -11.45
CA PRO A 23 -6.27 -3.03 -12.59
C PRO A 23 -7.63 -3.55 -12.09
N GLN A 24 -8.62 -3.63 -12.97
CA GLN A 24 -9.92 -4.20 -12.59
C GLN A 24 -9.71 -5.64 -12.04
N GLN A 25 -10.07 -5.82 -10.78
CA GLN A 25 -9.96 -7.08 -10.04
C GLN A 25 -11.32 -7.43 -9.43
N VAL A 26 -11.51 -8.69 -9.05
CA VAL A 26 -12.71 -9.13 -8.32
C VAL A 26 -12.83 -8.29 -7.05
N GLY A 27 -13.90 -7.49 -6.96
CA GLY A 27 -14.10 -6.53 -5.85
C GLY A 27 -14.00 -5.06 -6.22
N LEU A 28 -13.53 -4.75 -7.42
CA LEU A 28 -13.48 -3.40 -7.98
C LEU A 28 -14.40 -3.30 -9.19
N ASP A 29 -15.16 -2.22 -9.28
CA ASP A 29 -16.02 -1.93 -10.43
C ASP A 29 -15.22 -1.49 -11.66
N CYS A 30 -14.06 -0.86 -11.45
CA CYS A 30 -13.11 -0.47 -12.50
C CYS A 30 -11.66 -0.51 -12.00
N ALA A 31 -10.71 -0.05 -12.80
CA ALA A 31 -9.35 0.20 -12.32
C ALA A 31 -9.34 1.29 -11.25
N HIS A 32 -8.51 1.11 -10.21
CA HIS A 32 -8.40 2.02 -9.08
C HIS A 32 -6.97 2.48 -8.87
N VAL A 33 -6.81 3.64 -8.25
CA VAL A 33 -5.52 4.15 -7.79
C VAL A 33 -5.59 4.41 -6.30
N GLY A 34 -4.59 3.91 -5.57
CA GLY A 34 -4.42 4.15 -4.15
C GLY A 34 -3.12 4.87 -3.86
N GLN A 35 -3.15 5.81 -2.93
CA GLN A 35 -1.91 6.42 -2.42
C GLN A 35 -1.44 5.67 -1.18
N VAL A 36 -0.17 5.25 -1.20
CA VAL A 36 0.48 4.61 -0.06
C VAL A 36 1.82 5.26 0.24
N THR A 37 2.14 5.33 1.53
CA THR A 37 3.47 5.65 2.03
C THR A 37 3.91 4.55 2.98
N VAL A 38 5.13 4.04 2.83
CA VAL A 38 5.78 3.20 3.84
C VAL A 38 6.99 3.95 4.36
N GLU A 39 7.04 4.22 5.66
CA GLU A 39 8.05 5.06 6.29
C GLU A 39 8.69 4.39 7.50
N THR A 40 9.92 4.77 7.81
CA THR A 40 10.59 4.43 9.09
C THR A 40 10.39 5.53 10.12
N ARG A 41 10.71 5.24 11.39
CA ARG A 41 10.62 6.25 12.47
C ARG A 41 11.50 7.47 12.18
N THR A 42 12.65 7.27 11.54
CA THR A 42 13.57 8.32 11.11
C THR A 42 13.56 8.44 9.59
N LYS A 43 13.89 9.63 9.05
CA LYS A 43 14.03 9.82 7.60
C LYS A 43 15.22 9.06 7.00
N ASN A 44 16.23 8.81 7.82
CA ASN A 44 17.45 8.10 7.45
C ASN A 44 17.44 6.73 8.15
N PRO A 45 16.93 5.67 7.49
CA PRO A 45 16.92 4.34 8.06
C PRO A 45 18.35 3.81 8.20
N THR A 46 18.59 3.07 9.26
CA THR A 46 19.84 2.35 9.50
C THR A 46 20.00 1.20 8.49
N VAL A 47 21.24 0.72 8.31
CA VAL A 47 21.50 -0.44 7.43
C VAL A 47 20.69 -1.68 7.83
N PRO A 48 20.57 -2.05 9.13
CA PRO A 48 19.71 -3.15 9.55
C PRO A 48 18.24 -2.95 9.19
N GLU A 49 17.69 -1.73 9.34
CA GLU A 49 16.31 -1.44 8.95
C GLU A 49 16.11 -1.58 7.44
N LEU A 50 17.06 -1.09 6.62
CA LEU A 50 17.01 -1.25 5.16
C LEU A 50 17.03 -2.72 4.76
N VAL A 51 17.95 -3.51 5.32
CA VAL A 51 18.05 -4.96 5.03
C VAL A 51 16.78 -5.68 5.44
N ALA A 52 16.26 -5.41 6.65
CA ALA A 52 15.00 -6.00 7.11
C ALA A 52 13.83 -5.63 6.20
N TYR A 53 13.75 -4.36 5.76
CA TYR A 53 12.71 -3.92 4.84
C TYR A 53 12.80 -4.63 3.49
N TYR A 54 13.97 -4.66 2.86
CA TYR A 54 14.14 -5.30 1.55
C TYR A 54 13.83 -6.81 1.60
N ASN A 55 14.17 -7.49 2.70
CA ASN A 55 13.81 -8.88 2.90
C ASN A 55 12.29 -9.10 3.06
N ALA A 56 11.58 -8.12 3.62
CA ALA A 56 10.14 -8.16 3.83
C ALA A 56 9.33 -7.50 2.70
N GLN A 57 9.98 -6.82 1.75
CA GLN A 57 9.34 -5.86 0.85
C GLN A 57 8.22 -6.48 0.00
N ASP A 58 8.42 -7.70 -0.47
CA ASP A 58 7.41 -8.46 -1.23
C ASP A 58 6.16 -8.75 -0.38
N ASP A 59 6.35 -9.25 0.84
CA ASP A 59 5.26 -9.56 1.77
C ASP A 59 4.49 -8.30 2.17
N ILE A 60 5.22 -7.23 2.51
CA ILE A 60 4.67 -5.91 2.81
C ILE A 60 3.81 -5.39 1.65
N SER A 61 4.36 -5.45 0.43
CA SER A 61 3.67 -4.95 -0.76
C SER A 61 2.39 -5.73 -1.01
N LYS A 62 2.43 -7.07 -0.93
CA LYS A 62 1.26 -7.94 -1.08
C LYS A 62 0.20 -7.70 -0.01
N ALA A 63 0.61 -7.55 1.25
CA ALA A 63 -0.30 -7.29 2.36
C ALA A 63 -1.04 -5.96 2.17
N ILE A 64 -0.31 -4.91 1.79
CA ILE A 64 -0.90 -3.58 1.53
C ILE A 64 -1.83 -3.62 0.31
N GLN A 65 -1.44 -4.29 -0.78
CA GLN A 65 -2.30 -4.42 -1.96
C GLN A 65 -3.63 -5.11 -1.61
N ARG A 66 -3.58 -6.23 -0.89
CA ARG A 66 -4.78 -6.94 -0.42
C ARG A 66 -5.66 -6.07 0.47
N LEU A 67 -5.05 -5.18 1.24
CA LEU A 67 -5.75 -4.26 2.10
C LEU A 67 -6.51 -3.18 1.32
N PHE A 68 -5.92 -2.63 0.26
CA PHE A 68 -6.61 -1.72 -0.66
C PHE A 68 -7.79 -2.40 -1.38
N VAL A 69 -7.64 -3.65 -1.80
CA VAL A 69 -8.75 -4.40 -2.43
C VAL A 69 -9.83 -4.71 -1.39
N GLY A 70 -9.42 -5.14 -0.20
CA GLY A 70 -10.30 -5.53 0.91
C GLY A 70 -11.23 -4.41 1.40
N GLN A 71 -10.77 -3.15 1.34
CA GLN A 71 -11.55 -2.00 1.83
C GLN A 71 -12.85 -1.73 1.04
N ASN A 72 -13.01 -2.32 -0.15
CA ASN A 72 -14.27 -2.25 -0.92
C ASN A 72 -15.32 -3.23 -0.41
N PHE A 73 -14.89 -4.30 0.27
CA PHE A 73 -15.78 -5.31 0.82
C PHE A 73 -16.15 -5.02 2.28
N CYS A 74 -15.29 -4.35 3.03
CA CYS A 74 -15.53 -4.04 4.43
C CYS A 74 -14.92 -2.71 4.87
N LEU A 75 -15.53 -2.11 5.88
CA LEU A 75 -14.98 -0.96 6.59
C LEU A 75 -13.77 -1.40 7.41
N LEU A 76 -12.57 -1.11 6.92
CA LEU A 76 -11.34 -1.31 7.68
C LEU A 76 -11.23 -0.31 8.84
N PRO A 77 -10.57 -0.67 9.95
CA PRO A 77 -10.32 0.28 11.03
C PRO A 77 -9.34 1.38 10.61
N GLN A 78 -9.38 2.51 11.30
CA GLN A 78 -8.49 3.65 11.01
C GLN A 78 -7.01 3.34 11.28
N LYS A 79 -6.74 2.40 12.19
CA LYS A 79 -5.40 1.94 12.53
C LYS A 79 -5.35 0.42 12.46
N ILE A 80 -4.26 -0.11 11.93
CA ILE A 80 -3.98 -1.54 11.85
C ILE A 80 -2.54 -1.81 12.24
N ILE A 81 -2.30 -3.03 12.71
CA ILE A 81 -0.96 -3.55 12.94
C ILE A 81 -0.86 -4.84 12.14
N LEU A 82 0.16 -4.92 11.29
CA LEU A 82 0.51 -6.13 10.55
C LEU A 82 1.86 -6.62 11.09
N GLY A 83 1.87 -7.79 11.70
CA GLY A 83 3.08 -8.47 12.13
C GLY A 83 3.59 -9.37 11.02
N GLY A 84 4.90 -9.32 10.76
CA GLY A 84 5.58 -10.23 9.86
C GLY A 84 6.81 -10.83 10.51
N LYS A 85 7.61 -11.57 9.74
CA LYS A 85 8.79 -12.25 10.29
C LYS A 85 9.92 -11.25 10.55
N GLY A 86 10.03 -10.77 11.79
CA GLY A 86 11.07 -9.83 12.23
C GLY A 86 10.76 -8.36 11.95
N TYR A 87 9.49 -8.04 11.68
CA TYR A 87 9.07 -6.65 11.50
C TYR A 87 7.62 -6.43 11.92
N LYS A 88 7.31 -5.17 12.19
CA LYS A 88 5.98 -4.66 12.47
C LYS A 88 5.65 -3.49 11.56
N LEU A 89 4.46 -3.53 10.96
CA LEU A 89 3.89 -2.41 10.21
C LEU A 89 2.69 -1.84 10.95
N THR A 90 2.76 -0.56 11.30
CA THR A 90 1.62 0.17 11.88
C THR A 90 1.00 1.03 10.80
N GLY A 91 -0.15 0.62 10.28
CA GLY A 91 -0.89 1.33 9.24
C GLY A 91 -1.86 2.34 9.83
N THR A 92 -1.90 3.54 9.27
CA THR A 92 -2.90 4.57 9.55
C THR A 92 -3.62 4.94 8.27
N ARG A 93 -4.96 4.82 8.29
CA ARG A 93 -5.84 5.22 7.20
C ARG A 93 -6.28 6.67 7.37
N LYS A 94 -6.27 7.42 6.28
CA LYS A 94 -6.79 8.80 6.23
C LYS A 94 -7.50 9.04 4.91
N MET A 95 -8.53 9.88 4.93
CA MET A 95 -9.20 10.31 3.71
C MET A 95 -8.23 10.98 2.74
N TRP A 96 -8.31 10.59 1.46
CA TRP A 96 -7.48 11.13 0.40
C TRP A 96 -8.16 12.33 -0.26
N ASN A 97 -8.01 13.50 0.39
CA ASN A 97 -8.63 14.74 -0.09
C ASN A 97 -7.93 15.31 -1.33
N TYR A 98 -6.62 15.10 -1.44
CA TYR A 98 -5.80 15.61 -2.54
C TYR A 98 -6.00 14.72 -3.77
N GLY A 99 -6.61 15.23 -4.84
CA GLY A 99 -6.78 14.48 -6.09
C GLY A 99 -8.21 14.12 -6.47
N LYS A 100 -9.14 14.06 -5.50
CA LYS A 100 -10.53 13.61 -5.74
C LYS A 100 -11.26 14.38 -6.85
N ASN A 101 -10.93 15.66 -7.02
CA ASN A 101 -11.55 16.55 -8.02
C ASN A 101 -10.53 17.17 -8.98
N SER A 102 -9.23 16.86 -8.83
CA SER A 102 -8.15 17.58 -9.51
C SER A 102 -7.21 16.70 -10.32
N LEU A 103 -7.26 15.38 -10.12
CA LEU A 103 -6.43 14.43 -10.86
C LEU A 103 -7.29 13.68 -11.88
N ASP A 104 -7.09 13.97 -13.17
CA ASP A 104 -7.54 13.10 -14.27
C ASP A 104 -6.45 12.05 -14.51
N LEU A 105 -6.50 10.95 -13.75
CA LEU A 105 -5.61 9.81 -13.96
C LEU A 105 -6.22 8.86 -14.98
N ARG A 106 -5.37 8.28 -15.82
CA ARG A 106 -5.73 7.28 -16.81
C ARG A 106 -4.71 6.15 -16.82
N TRP A 107 -5.18 4.95 -17.13
CA TRP A 107 -4.31 3.79 -17.37
C TRP A 107 -4.45 3.35 -18.82
N GLY A 108 -3.50 3.77 -19.66
CA GLY A 108 -3.69 3.70 -21.10
C GLY A 108 -4.87 4.57 -21.54
N GLY A 109 -5.91 3.94 -22.11
CA GLY A 109 -7.15 4.61 -22.51
C GLY A 109 -8.28 4.54 -21.48
N GLU A 110 -8.09 3.85 -20.36
CA GLU A 110 -9.14 3.60 -19.37
C GLU A 110 -9.13 4.67 -18.28
N GLU A 111 -10.32 5.15 -17.90
CA GLU A 111 -10.50 5.95 -16.70
C GLU A 111 -10.24 5.12 -15.45
N VAL A 112 -9.54 5.70 -14.48
CA VAL A 112 -9.28 5.06 -13.19
C VAL A 112 -9.93 5.85 -12.06
N LYS A 113 -10.50 5.16 -11.09
CA LYS A 113 -11.06 5.78 -9.88
C LYS A 113 -10.00 5.90 -8.80
N LEU A 114 -10.06 6.93 -7.99
CA LEU A 114 -9.24 7.02 -6.79
C LEU A 114 -9.92 6.30 -5.64
N PHE A 115 -9.15 5.59 -4.83
CA PHE A 115 -9.64 5.17 -3.52
C PHE A 115 -9.97 6.38 -2.65
N THR A 116 -11.03 6.28 -1.86
CA THR A 116 -11.44 7.35 -0.93
C THR A 116 -10.39 7.62 0.14
N ASP A 117 -9.70 6.58 0.58
CA ASP A 117 -8.71 6.63 1.63
C ASP A 117 -7.31 6.31 1.10
N LYS A 118 -6.32 6.91 1.75
CA LYS A 118 -4.89 6.60 1.61
C LYS A 118 -4.35 5.99 2.88
N TRP A 119 -3.21 5.32 2.74
CA TRP A 119 -2.54 4.65 3.85
C TRP A 119 -1.11 5.13 4.05
N THR A 120 -0.74 5.30 5.32
CA THR A 120 0.64 5.51 5.74
C THR A 120 1.01 4.40 6.72
N PHE A 121 2.10 3.69 6.44
CA PHE A 121 2.59 2.59 7.24
C PHE A 121 3.93 2.93 7.86
N LEU A 122 4.02 2.81 9.18
CA LEU A 122 5.28 2.88 9.90
C LEU A 122 5.90 1.47 9.99
N PHE A 123 7.04 1.28 9.36
CA PHE A 123 7.87 0.08 9.45
C PHE A 123 8.82 0.18 10.64
N ALA A 124 8.86 -0.89 11.43
CA ALA A 124 9.82 -1.08 12.51
C ALA A 124 10.34 -2.52 12.49
N VAL A 125 11.64 -2.69 12.77
CA VAL A 125 12.22 -4.00 13.03
C VAL A 125 11.72 -4.48 14.40
N GLU A 126 11.25 -5.72 14.48
CA GLU A 126 11.02 -6.35 15.77
C GLU A 126 12.30 -7.09 16.16
N GLU A 127 12.97 -6.58 17.20
CA GLU A 127 14.03 -7.34 17.85
C GLU A 127 13.39 -8.61 18.43
N LYS A 128 13.98 -9.76 18.15
CA LYS A 128 13.61 -10.98 18.88
C LYS A 128 14.01 -10.74 20.33
N ASP A 129 13.03 -10.73 21.23
CA ASP A 129 13.29 -10.89 22.66
C ASP A 129 14.25 -12.07 22.82
N THR A 130 15.49 -11.76 23.17
CA THR A 130 16.58 -12.73 23.34
C THR A 130 16.74 -13.03 24.82
#